data_AF-A0A251RXY2-F1
#
_entry.id   AF-A0A251RXY2-F1
#
_cell.length_a   1.000
_cell.length_b   1.000
_cell.length_c   1.000
_cell.angle_alpha   90.00
_cell.angle_beta   90.00
_cell.angle_gamma   90.00
#
_symmetry.space_group_name_H-M   'P 1'
#
loop_
_entity.id
_entity.type
_entity.pdbx_description
1 polymer ?
#
loop_
_entity_poly.entity_id
_entity_poly.type
_entity_poly.pdbx_seq_one_letter_code
_entity_poly.pdbx_strand_id
1 'polypeptide(L)'
;MKPAELDKPSYIARVEKLMADDENSEMMAKIRWYYRPEDTEDGRRPFHGEKEIFLSNDYDTQSTQTIQGKCVVHTFQKYIKLKDVGIDDYFCRYEYDAGKRDQPVAAGERFTPKRVTVYCKCNMPYNPEAYMVQCDKCKDWYHPSCLGLEIEDHEKLEEFVCSKCRMMMNN
;
A
#
# COMPACT_ATOMS: atom_id res chain seq x y z
N MET A 1 -9.04 24.19 5.01
CA MET A 1 -8.61 23.39 3.85
C MET A 1 -7.19 22.91 4.09
N LYS A 2 -6.87 21.61 3.94
CA LYS A 2 -5.46 21.18 3.86
C LYS A 2 -4.87 21.81 2.58
N PRO A 3 -3.90 22.74 2.68
CA PRO A 3 -3.40 23.46 1.51
C PRO A 3 -2.62 22.52 0.60
N ALA A 4 -2.73 22.70 -0.71
CA ALA A 4 -1.83 22.04 -1.65
C ALA A 4 -0.41 22.60 -1.46
N GLU A 5 0.58 21.72 -1.34
CA GLU A 5 1.99 22.10 -1.33
C GLU A 5 2.56 21.84 -2.74
N LEU A 6 3.21 22.84 -3.34
CA LEU A 6 3.62 22.84 -4.75
C LEU A 6 4.50 21.64 -5.16
N ASP A 7 5.29 21.13 -4.22
CA ASP A 7 6.23 20.02 -4.45
C ASP A 7 5.71 18.67 -3.94
N LYS A 8 4.47 18.60 -3.44
CA LYS A 8 3.87 17.36 -2.95
C LYS A 8 2.80 16.81 -3.89
N PRO A 9 2.71 15.47 -4.01
CA PRO A 9 1.59 14.85 -4.72
C PRO A 9 0.25 15.27 -4.13
N SER A 10 -0.78 15.36 -4.98
CA SER A 10 -2.14 15.65 -4.54
C SER A 10 -2.62 14.66 -3.47
N TYR A 11 -3.38 15.19 -2.51
CA TYR A 11 -4.06 14.37 -1.50
C TYR A 11 -5.12 13.48 -2.14
N ILE A 12 -5.27 12.26 -1.61
CA ILE A 12 -6.29 11.32 -2.03
C ILE A 12 -7.33 11.20 -0.92
N ALA A 13 -8.61 11.27 -1.27
CA ALA A 13 -9.70 11.16 -0.33
C ALA A 13 -10.87 10.36 -0.91
N ARG A 14 -11.60 9.67 -0.03
CA ARG A 14 -12.89 9.07 -0.36
C ARG A 14 -13.99 10.08 -0.08
N VAL A 15 -14.82 10.40 -1.07
CA VAL A 15 -16.03 11.19 -0.86
C VAL A 15 -17.07 10.31 -0.16
N GLU A 16 -17.45 10.67 1.06
CA GLU A 16 -18.47 9.97 1.84
C GLU A 16 -19.86 10.52 1.54
N LYS A 17 -19.97 11.85 1.39
CA LYS A 17 -21.24 12.53 1.12
C LYS A 17 -21.03 13.86 0.43
N LEU A 18 -21.86 14.18 -0.55
CA LEU A 18 -22.00 15.52 -1.12
C LEU A 18 -23.17 16.25 -0.43
N MET A 19 -22.99 17.52 -0.13
CA MET A 19 -23.94 18.35 0.61
C MET A 19 -23.97 19.75 -0.02
N ALA A 20 -25.15 20.34 -0.15
CA ALA A 20 -25.27 21.75 -0.47
C ALA A 20 -25.18 22.56 0.83
N ASP A 21 -24.46 23.66 0.81
CA ASP A 21 -24.57 24.71 1.81
C ASP A 21 -25.73 25.64 1.42
N ASP A 22 -26.86 25.52 2.12
CA ASP A 22 -28.11 26.21 1.80
C ASP A 22 -27.95 27.75 1.87
N GLU A 23 -26.97 28.26 2.61
CA GLU A 23 -26.72 29.70 2.73
C GLU A 23 -25.93 30.28 1.54
N ASN A 24 -24.95 29.53 1.02
CA ASN A 24 -24.03 30.03 -0.01
C ASN A 24 -24.21 29.38 -1.38
N SER A 25 -25.12 28.41 -1.52
CA SER A 25 -25.25 27.56 -2.72
C SER A 25 -23.95 26.84 -3.12
N GLU A 26 -23.00 26.72 -2.20
CA GLU A 26 -21.74 26.03 -2.44
C GLU A 26 -21.88 24.54 -2.16
N MET A 27 -21.33 23.70 -3.04
CA MET A 27 -21.31 22.26 -2.87
C MET A 27 -20.08 21.84 -2.06
N MET A 28 -20.34 21.19 -0.93
CA MET A 28 -19.35 20.66 0.01
C MET A 28 -19.30 19.14 -0.05
N ALA A 29 -18.12 18.57 0.20
CA ALA A 29 -17.90 17.14 0.29
C ALA A 29 -17.42 16.78 1.70
N LYS A 30 -18.15 15.89 2.38
CA LYS A 30 -17.61 15.15 3.52
C LYS A 30 -16.69 14.08 2.97
N ILE A 31 -15.44 14.09 3.40
CA ILE A 31 -14.40 13.22 2.89
C ILE A 31 -13.71 12.44 4.02
N ARG A 32 -13.10 11.31 3.65
CA ARG A 32 -12.23 10.49 4.49
C ARG A 32 -10.87 10.40 3.82
N TRP A 33 -9.82 10.80 4.52
CA TRP A 33 -8.48 10.91 3.93
C TRP A 33 -7.82 9.54 3.71
N TYR A 34 -7.05 9.45 2.63
CA TYR A 34 -6.01 8.44 2.48
C TYR A 34 -4.65 9.06 2.81
N TYR A 35 -3.79 8.28 3.47
CA TYR A 35 -2.43 8.66 3.81
C TYR A 35 -1.45 7.89 2.93
N ARG A 36 -0.39 8.56 2.47
CA ARG A 36 0.74 7.86 1.85
C ARG A 36 1.67 7.35 2.95
N PRO A 37 2.49 6.30 2.69
CA PRO A 37 3.45 5.81 3.67
C PRO A 37 4.35 6.88 4.30
N GLU A 38 4.78 7.85 3.49
CA GLU A 38 5.63 8.97 3.88
C GLU A 38 4.95 9.93 4.86
N ASP A 39 3.61 10.00 4.82
CA ASP A 39 2.81 10.89 5.67
C ASP A 39 2.45 10.24 7.01
N THR A 40 2.81 8.96 7.22
CA THR A 40 2.56 8.25 8.48
C THR A 40 3.74 8.38 9.43
N GLU A 41 3.47 8.26 10.73
CA GLU A 41 4.52 8.27 11.78
C GLU A 41 5.58 7.17 11.57
N ASP A 42 5.19 6.04 10.98
CA ASP A 42 6.07 4.89 10.72
C ASP A 42 6.92 5.04 9.44
N GLY A 43 6.60 6.03 8.60
CA GLY A 43 7.25 6.26 7.32
C GLY A 43 7.09 5.12 6.30
N ARG A 44 7.73 5.31 5.14
CA ARG A 44 7.78 4.26 4.11
C ARG A 44 8.68 3.11 4.54
N ARG A 45 8.19 1.88 4.35
CA ARG A 45 8.91 0.62 4.58
C ARG A 45 9.14 -0.13 3.27
N PRO A 46 10.11 -1.06 3.20
CA PRO A 46 10.43 -1.77 1.95
C PRO A 46 9.28 -2.58 1.35
N PHE A 47 8.31 -3.01 2.18
CA PHE A 47 7.16 -3.77 1.70
C PHE A 47 6.00 -2.88 1.21
N HIS A 48 6.08 -1.55 1.41
CA HIS A 48 5.06 -0.63 0.93
C HIS A 48 5.22 -0.43 -0.58
N GLY A 49 4.14 -0.67 -1.31
CA GLY A 49 4.13 -0.50 -2.76
C GLY A 49 4.16 0.97 -3.18
N GLU A 50 4.56 1.25 -4.41
CA GLU A 50 4.66 2.62 -4.93
C GLU A 50 3.30 3.34 -4.92
N LYS A 51 2.25 2.63 -5.36
CA LYS A 51 0.86 3.11 -5.41
C LYS A 51 0.06 2.83 -4.13
N GLU A 52 0.73 2.46 -3.03
CA GLU A 52 0.07 2.11 -1.77
C GLU A 52 -0.37 3.36 -1.00
N ILE A 53 -1.62 3.36 -0.54
CA ILE A 53 -2.19 4.38 0.34
C ILE A 53 -3.06 3.72 1.42
N PHE A 54 -3.26 4.41 2.54
CA PHE A 54 -3.93 3.87 3.72
C PHE A 54 -5.19 4.64 4.05
N LEU A 55 -6.33 3.96 4.13
CA LEU A 55 -7.59 4.59 4.51
C LEU A 55 -7.54 4.97 5.99
N SER A 56 -7.54 6.26 6.31
CA SER A 56 -7.39 6.68 7.70
C SER A 56 -8.72 6.83 8.43
N ASN A 57 -8.72 7.09 9.73
CA ASN A 57 -9.90 7.58 10.47
C ASN A 57 -10.01 9.13 10.49
N ASP A 58 -9.23 9.83 9.66
CA ASP A 58 -9.25 11.29 9.53
C ASP A 58 -10.35 11.71 8.55
N TYR A 59 -11.34 12.47 9.05
CA TYR A 59 -12.48 12.96 8.28
C TYR A 59 -12.45 14.48 8.23
N ASP A 60 -12.91 15.03 7.11
CA ASP A 60 -12.94 16.47 6.90
C ASP A 60 -14.13 16.86 6.01
N THR A 61 -14.41 18.16 5.93
CA THR A 61 -15.35 18.74 4.97
C THR A 61 -14.60 19.76 4.12
N GLN A 62 -14.60 19.54 2.81
CA GLN A 62 -13.91 20.40 1.85
C GLN A 62 -14.87 20.87 0.77
N SER A 63 -14.60 22.04 0.19
CA SER A 63 -15.33 22.51 -0.99
C SER A 63 -15.07 21.55 -2.15
N THR A 64 -16.11 21.24 -2.92
CA THR A 64 -15.98 20.39 -4.12
C THR A 64 -15.08 21.03 -5.19
N GLN A 65 -14.86 22.34 -5.14
CA GLN A 65 -13.93 23.04 -6.03
C GLN A 65 -12.46 22.61 -5.84
N THR A 66 -12.13 22.01 -4.69
CA THR A 66 -10.77 21.50 -4.43
C THR A 66 -10.48 20.17 -5.14
N ILE A 67 -11.49 19.53 -5.73
CA ILE A 67 -11.35 18.24 -6.40
C ILE A 67 -10.69 18.44 -7.76
N GLN A 68 -9.45 17.97 -7.89
CA GLN A 68 -8.67 18.07 -9.14
C GLN A 68 -9.03 17.00 -10.17
N GLY A 69 -9.53 15.84 -9.71
CA GLY A 69 -9.81 14.71 -10.58
C GLY A 69 -10.29 13.50 -9.79
N LYS A 70 -10.58 12.42 -10.52
CA LYS A 70 -11.01 11.14 -9.97
C LYS A 70 -9.88 10.12 -10.11
N CYS A 71 -9.63 9.36 -9.04
CA CYS A 71 -8.74 8.21 -9.05
C CYS A 71 -9.48 6.93 -8.64
N VAL A 72 -8.79 5.78 -8.73
CA VAL A 72 -9.33 4.48 -8.31
C VAL A 72 -8.44 3.91 -7.22
N VAL A 73 -9.04 3.58 -6.07
CA VAL A 73 -8.35 2.86 -4.99
C VAL A 73 -8.84 1.42 -4.98
N HIS A 74 -8.00 0.51 -5.43
CA HIS A 74 -8.26 -0.91 -5.51
C HIS A 74 -8.06 -1.60 -4.16
N THR A 75 -8.72 -2.75 -3.99
CA THR A 75 -8.26 -3.72 -3.00
C THR A 75 -6.95 -4.33 -3.48
N PHE A 76 -6.08 -4.77 -2.57
CA PHE A 76 -4.82 -5.41 -2.93
C PHE A 76 -4.97 -6.54 -3.96
N GLN A 77 -5.96 -7.42 -3.75
CA GLN A 77 -6.22 -8.56 -4.62
C GLN A 77 -6.67 -8.17 -6.03
N LYS A 78 -7.29 -7.00 -6.19
CA LYS A 78 -7.66 -6.48 -7.52
C LYS A 78 -6.45 -5.81 -8.17
N TYR A 79 -5.69 -5.02 -7.40
CA TYR A 79 -4.51 -4.31 -7.89
C TYR A 79 -3.46 -5.24 -8.49
N ILE A 80 -3.08 -6.31 -7.77
CA ILE A 80 -2.07 -7.27 -8.25
C ILE A 80 -2.50 -8.08 -9.50
N LYS A 81 -3.76 -7.95 -9.93
CA LYS A 81 -4.32 -8.60 -11.12
C LYS A 81 -4.52 -7.63 -12.28
N LEU A 82 -4.21 -6.35 -12.10
CA LEU A 82 -4.25 -5.38 -13.18
C LEU A 82 -3.20 -5.76 -14.23
N LYS A 83 -3.58 -5.68 -15.49
CA LYS A 83 -2.66 -5.90 -16.62
C LYS A 83 -1.68 -4.73 -16.73
N ASP A 84 -2.19 -3.52 -16.55
CA ASP A 84 -1.46 -2.27 -16.60
C ASP A 84 -1.93 -1.40 -15.43
N VAL A 85 -0.98 -0.77 -14.74
CA VAL A 85 -1.26 0.15 -13.64
C VAL A 85 -1.22 1.58 -14.17
N GLY A 86 -2.36 2.27 -14.13
CA GLY A 86 -2.47 3.65 -14.57
C GLY A 86 -1.88 4.67 -13.58
N ILE A 87 -1.80 5.93 -14.02
CA ILE A 87 -1.33 7.04 -13.17
C ILE A 87 -2.23 7.26 -11.96
N ASP A 88 -3.54 7.07 -12.14
CA ASP A 88 -4.60 7.28 -11.15
C ASP A 88 -5.06 5.99 -10.45
N ASP A 89 -4.32 4.88 -10.64
CA ASP A 89 -4.57 3.63 -9.94
C ASP A 89 -3.74 3.57 -8.66
N TYR A 90 -4.43 3.34 -7.54
CA TYR A 90 -3.87 3.15 -6.22
C TYR A 90 -4.38 1.86 -5.60
N PHE A 91 -3.76 1.40 -4.52
CA PHE A 91 -4.33 0.32 -3.73
C PHE A 91 -4.24 0.59 -2.23
N CYS A 92 -5.18 -0.01 -1.52
CA CYS A 92 -5.25 0.06 -0.06
C CYS A 92 -5.47 -1.34 0.49
N ARG A 93 -4.63 -1.73 1.45
CA ARG A 93 -4.76 -2.99 2.20
C ARG A 93 -4.69 -2.82 3.71
N TYR A 94 -4.47 -1.60 4.16
CA TYR A 94 -4.44 -1.23 5.56
C TYR A 94 -5.36 -0.04 5.84
N GLU A 95 -6.00 -0.07 7.00
CA GLU A 95 -6.52 1.13 7.65
C GLU A 95 -5.45 1.73 8.56
N TYR A 96 -5.46 3.06 8.68
CA TYR A 96 -4.51 3.82 9.48
C TYR A 96 -5.21 4.67 10.55
N ASP A 97 -4.80 4.55 11.79
CA ASP A 97 -5.24 5.43 12.87
C ASP A 97 -4.38 6.71 12.90
N ALA A 98 -4.90 7.78 12.31
CA ALA A 98 -4.23 9.08 12.29
C ALA A 98 -4.14 9.69 13.69
N GLY A 99 -5.03 9.30 14.62
CA GLY A 99 -5.07 9.62 16.05
C GLY A 99 -4.61 11.03 16.44
N LYS A 100 -4.14 11.18 17.67
CA LYS A 100 -3.37 12.37 18.06
C LYS A 100 -1.88 12.04 17.96
N ARG A 101 -1.11 12.93 17.33
CA ARG A 101 0.34 12.78 17.12
C ARG A 101 1.17 12.91 18.41
N ASP A 102 0.55 13.33 19.50
CA ASP A 102 1.18 13.52 20.81
C ASP A 102 1.20 12.23 21.65
N GLN A 103 0.50 11.19 21.22
CA GLN A 103 0.50 9.89 21.92
C GLN A 103 1.45 8.91 21.21
N PRO A 104 2.59 8.57 21.84
CA PRO A 104 3.52 7.60 21.26
C PRO A 104 2.87 6.22 21.26
N VAL A 105 2.86 5.59 20.10
CA VAL A 105 2.40 4.23 19.88
C VAL A 105 3.52 3.43 19.23
N ALA A 106 3.61 2.14 19.54
CA ALA A 106 4.64 1.30 18.96
C ALA A 106 4.46 1.20 17.44
N ALA A 107 5.56 1.00 16.73
CA ALA A 107 5.57 0.97 15.29
C ALA A 107 4.65 -0.15 14.76
N GLY A 108 3.78 0.16 13.78
CA GLY A 108 2.75 -0.76 13.29
C GLY A 108 1.45 -0.78 14.12
N GLU A 109 1.41 -0.16 15.31
CA GLU A 109 0.21 -0.18 16.14
C GLU A 109 -0.93 0.72 15.63
N ARG A 110 -0.65 1.60 14.67
CA ARG A 110 -1.70 2.39 14.01
C ARG A 110 -2.34 1.69 12.82
N PHE A 111 -1.87 0.49 12.45
CA PHE A 111 -2.33 -0.20 11.25
C PHE A 111 -3.27 -1.37 11.56
N THR A 112 -4.29 -1.52 10.70
CA THR A 112 -5.22 -2.65 10.70
C THR A 112 -5.31 -3.25 9.29
N PRO A 113 -5.24 -4.58 9.11
CA PRO A 113 -5.16 -5.61 10.16
C PRO A 113 -3.77 -5.72 10.79
N LYS A 114 -3.74 -6.15 12.05
CA LYS A 114 -2.50 -6.37 12.83
C LYS A 114 -1.68 -7.55 12.34
N ARG A 115 -2.34 -8.51 11.69
CA ARG A 115 -1.72 -9.71 11.15
C ARG A 115 -1.88 -9.71 9.65
N VAL A 116 -0.77 -9.92 8.96
CA VAL A 116 -0.71 -10.00 7.52
C VAL A 116 0.11 -11.20 7.10
N THR A 117 -0.23 -11.75 5.94
CA THR A 117 0.57 -12.81 5.33
C THR A 117 1.93 -12.24 4.94
N VAL A 118 2.97 -12.93 5.38
CA VAL A 118 4.35 -12.60 5.07
C VAL A 118 4.96 -13.73 4.26
N TYR A 119 6.00 -13.39 3.50
CA TYR A 119 6.67 -14.31 2.59
C TYR A 119 8.18 -14.21 2.75
N CYS A 120 8.88 -15.14 2.12
CA CYS A 120 10.33 -15.22 2.08
C CYS A 120 10.95 -15.39 3.47
N LYS A 121 12.29 -15.47 3.51
CA LYS A 121 13.04 -15.52 4.77
C LYS A 121 13.10 -14.17 5.51
N CYS A 122 12.74 -13.07 4.84
CA CYS A 122 12.69 -11.74 5.45
C CYS A 122 11.40 -11.51 6.27
N ASN A 123 10.41 -12.40 6.16
CA ASN A 123 9.11 -12.29 6.84
C ASN A 123 8.44 -10.93 6.62
N MET A 124 8.46 -10.46 5.37
CA MET A 124 7.83 -9.19 4.99
C MET A 124 6.54 -9.44 4.18
N PRO A 125 5.54 -8.57 4.29
CA PRO A 125 4.39 -8.56 3.38
C PRO A 125 4.84 -8.42 1.92
N TYR A 126 4.05 -8.94 1.00
CA TYR A 126 4.37 -8.86 -0.43
C TYR A 126 4.28 -7.42 -0.94
N ASN A 127 5.35 -6.92 -1.57
CA ASN A 127 5.34 -5.67 -2.30
C ASN A 127 5.00 -5.96 -3.79
N PRO A 128 3.92 -5.42 -4.36
CA PRO A 128 3.53 -5.68 -5.76
C PRO A 128 4.61 -5.37 -6.79
N GLU A 129 5.49 -4.40 -6.50
CA GLU A 129 6.58 -4.02 -7.40
C GLU A 129 7.85 -4.87 -7.18
N ALA A 130 7.88 -5.73 -6.14
CA ALA A 130 9.02 -6.62 -5.88
C ALA A 130 8.86 -7.97 -6.60
N TYR A 131 9.91 -8.36 -7.34
CA TYR A 131 9.98 -9.68 -7.95
C TYR A 131 10.16 -10.78 -6.89
N MET A 132 9.35 -11.83 -7.00
CA MET A 132 9.43 -13.03 -6.16
C MET A 132 9.30 -14.29 -7.01
N VAL A 133 10.02 -15.34 -6.61
CA VAL A 133 9.97 -16.66 -7.24
C VAL A 133 9.37 -17.68 -6.26
N GLN A 134 8.49 -18.55 -6.77
CA GLN A 134 7.88 -19.62 -5.97
C GLN A 134 8.74 -20.88 -5.98
N CYS A 135 9.00 -21.46 -4.81
CA CYS A 135 9.69 -22.75 -4.71
C CYS A 135 8.76 -23.90 -5.13
N ASP A 136 9.21 -24.77 -6.03
CA ASP A 136 8.42 -25.89 -6.54
C ASP A 136 8.12 -26.96 -5.49
N LYS A 137 8.89 -27.00 -4.40
CA LYS A 137 8.73 -27.99 -3.32
C LYS A 137 7.85 -27.49 -2.19
N CYS A 138 8.18 -26.36 -1.57
CA CYS A 138 7.41 -25.84 -0.42
C CYS A 138 6.28 -24.88 -0.82
N LYS A 139 6.21 -24.46 -2.09
CA LYS A 139 5.24 -23.49 -2.62
C LYS A 139 5.26 -22.10 -1.96
N ASP A 140 6.29 -21.82 -1.18
CA ASP A 140 6.56 -20.51 -0.58
C ASP A 140 7.32 -19.60 -1.56
N TRP A 141 7.23 -18.28 -1.36
CA TRP A 141 7.72 -17.25 -2.27
C TRP A 141 8.97 -16.57 -1.72
N TYR A 142 9.94 -16.28 -2.59
CA TYR A 142 11.22 -15.72 -2.19
C TYR A 142 11.68 -14.60 -3.10
N HIS A 143 12.24 -13.53 -2.53
CA HIS A 143 13.02 -12.56 -3.30
C HIS A 143 14.36 -13.20 -3.70
N PRO A 144 14.79 -13.14 -4.98
CA PRO A 144 16.11 -13.64 -5.39
C PRO A 144 17.28 -13.05 -4.59
N SER A 145 17.23 -11.74 -4.33
CA SER A 145 18.23 -11.05 -3.51
C SER A 145 18.33 -11.60 -2.09
N CYS A 146 17.20 -12.01 -1.50
CA CYS A 146 17.21 -12.70 -0.21
C CYS A 146 17.84 -14.08 -0.29
N LEU A 147 17.99 -14.69 -1.46
CA LEU A 147 18.68 -15.96 -1.64
C LEU A 147 20.13 -15.78 -2.09
N GLY A 148 20.59 -14.54 -2.29
CA GLY A 148 21.92 -14.25 -2.83
C GLY A 148 22.02 -14.54 -4.31
N LEU A 149 20.92 -14.38 -5.04
CA LEU A 149 20.82 -14.70 -6.46
C LEU A 149 20.47 -13.43 -7.26
N GLU A 150 21.02 -13.31 -8.46
CA GLU A 150 20.74 -12.21 -9.38
C GLU A 150 19.45 -12.48 -10.17
N ILE A 151 18.69 -11.43 -10.51
CA ILE A 151 17.36 -11.57 -11.15
C ILE A 151 17.47 -12.22 -12.54
N GLU A 152 18.50 -11.88 -13.30
CA GLU A 152 18.73 -12.32 -14.69
C GLU A 152 18.96 -13.84 -14.82
N ASP A 153 19.44 -14.48 -13.75
CA ASP A 153 19.64 -15.93 -13.69
C ASP A 153 18.32 -16.69 -13.49
N HIS A 154 17.30 -16.03 -12.93
CA HIS A 154 16.07 -16.69 -12.49
C HIS A 154 14.96 -16.75 -13.52
N GLU A 155 14.84 -15.75 -14.39
CA GLU A 155 13.82 -15.76 -15.45
C GLU A 155 14.00 -16.93 -16.43
N LYS A 156 15.18 -17.55 -16.42
CA LYS A 156 15.56 -18.69 -17.26
C LYS A 156 15.40 -20.06 -16.58
N LEU A 157 15.05 -20.09 -15.29
CA LEU A 157 14.89 -21.36 -14.57
C LEU A 157 13.49 -21.92 -14.78
N GLU A 158 13.40 -23.10 -15.40
CA GLU A 158 12.15 -23.85 -15.53
C GLU A 158 11.64 -24.38 -14.18
N GLU A 159 12.57 -24.67 -13.26
CA GLU A 159 12.27 -25.12 -11.90
C GLU A 159 13.12 -24.37 -10.87
N PHE A 160 12.50 -23.94 -9.77
CA PHE A 160 13.18 -23.33 -8.64
C PHE A 160 12.90 -24.09 -7.34
N VAL A 161 13.97 -24.58 -6.71
CA VAL A 161 13.94 -25.18 -5.37
C VAL A 161 14.75 -24.32 -4.41
N CYS A 162 14.13 -23.83 -3.34
CA CYS A 162 14.78 -22.96 -2.36
C CYS A 162 15.88 -23.68 -1.57
N SER A 163 16.81 -22.91 -1.00
CA SER A 163 17.95 -23.44 -0.24
C SER A 163 17.54 -24.35 0.91
N LYS A 164 16.46 -24.03 1.63
CA LYS A 164 15.90 -24.88 2.69
C LYS A 164 15.50 -26.26 2.16
N CYS A 165 14.77 -26.32 1.05
CA CYS A 165 14.34 -27.59 0.47
C CYS A 165 15.52 -28.38 -0.12
N ARG A 166 16.50 -27.71 -0.72
CA ARG A 166 17.73 -28.37 -1.21
C ARG A 166 18.51 -29.03 -0.07
N MET A 167 18.63 -28.36 1.07
CA MET A 167 19.31 -28.92 2.25
C MET A 167 18.60 -30.16 2.80
N MET A 168 17.26 -30.18 2.78
CA MET A 168 16.47 -31.31 3.28
C MET A 168 16.49 -32.55 2.37
N MET A 169 16.98 -32.44 1.13
CA MET A 169 17.10 -33.56 0.18
C MET A 169 18.44 -34.29 0.27
N ASN A 170 19.44 -33.69 0.92
CA ASN A 170 20.81 -34.22 1.01
C ASN A 170 21.08 -34.93 2.35
N ASN A 171 20.04 -35.18 3.15
CA ASN A 171 20.04 -35.94 4.40
C ASN A 171 19.06 -37.10 4.30
#